data_AF-A0A851W522-F1
#
_entry.id   AF-A0A851W522-F1
#
_cell.length_a   1.000
_cell.length_b   1.000
_cell.length_c   1.000
_cell.angle_alpha   90.00
_cell.angle_beta   90.00
_cell.angle_gamma   90.00
#
_symmetry.space_group_name_H-M   'P 1'
#
loop_
_entity.id
_entity.type
_entity.pdbx_description
1 polymer ?
#
loop_
_entity_poly.entity_id
_entity_poly.type
_entity_poly.pdbx_seq_one_letter_code
_entity_poly.pdbx_strand_id
1 'polypeptide(L)'
;PSRPSQPQFCHDLDEVERRELKLFAERRKRENLGQGSVRALPPSSAGAVCQQCGGPIPGGSLAVFAARAGLGLCWHPRCFQCQQCRQPLVDLLYFSAGRGPARLLCGRHHGDSERQRCPGCDEV
;
A
#
# COMPACT_ATOMS: atom_id res chain seq x y z
N PRO A 1 -25.39 13.48 6.07
CA PRO A 1 -25.96 12.97 4.81
C PRO A 1 -25.05 11.90 4.18
N SER A 2 -25.32 10.65 4.53
CA SER A 2 -24.68 9.43 4.03
C SER A 2 -25.09 9.16 2.58
N ARG A 3 -24.12 9.07 1.66
CA ARG A 3 -24.39 8.68 0.27
C ARG A 3 -23.90 7.25 0.04
N PRO A 4 -24.78 6.31 -0.36
CA PRO A 4 -24.44 4.90 -0.47
C PRO A 4 -23.55 4.66 -1.69
N SER A 5 -22.49 3.89 -1.46
CA SER A 5 -21.64 3.25 -2.46
C SER A 5 -22.42 2.14 -3.18
N GLN A 6 -23.26 2.49 -4.16
CA GLN A 6 -23.91 1.52 -5.04
C GLN A 6 -23.29 1.51 -6.44
N PRO A 7 -22.91 0.33 -6.97
CA PRO A 7 -22.25 0.16 -8.27
C PRO A 7 -23.22 0.23 -9.47
N GLN A 8 -24.35 0.94 -9.33
CA GLN A 8 -25.45 0.93 -10.30
C GLN A 8 -25.41 2.11 -11.29
N PHE A 9 -24.38 2.95 -11.26
CA PHE A 9 -24.25 4.15 -12.10
C PHE A 9 -23.06 4.10 -13.06
N CYS A 10 -22.86 2.98 -13.75
CA CYS A 10 -22.00 2.95 -14.94
C CYS A 10 -22.71 2.15 -16.03
N HIS A 11 -23.67 2.82 -16.66
CA HIS A 11 -24.23 2.39 -17.93
C HIS A 11 -23.34 2.95 -19.03
N ASP A 12 -22.98 2.06 -19.97
CA ASP A 12 -22.34 2.34 -21.27
C ASP A 12 -20.82 2.61 -21.25
N LEU A 13 -20.06 1.62 -20.80
CA LEU A 13 -18.66 1.48 -21.22
C LEU A 13 -18.60 0.66 -22.52
N ASP A 14 -18.06 1.25 -23.58
CA ASP A 14 -17.80 0.57 -24.86
C ASP A 14 -16.77 -0.56 -24.68
N GLU A 15 -16.69 -1.49 -25.65
CA GLU A 15 -15.72 -2.61 -25.62
C GLU A 15 -14.27 -2.13 -25.39
N VAL A 16 -13.93 -0.94 -25.90
CA VAL A 16 -12.64 -0.28 -25.69
C VAL A 16 -12.47 0.16 -24.24
N GLU A 17 -13.45 0.87 -23.67
CA GLU A 17 -13.40 1.38 -22.30
C GLU A 17 -13.44 0.24 -21.27
N ARG A 18 -14.14 -0.86 -21.56
CA ARG A 18 -14.08 -2.10 -20.74
C ARG A 18 -12.68 -2.71 -20.76
N ARG A 19 -11.99 -2.64 -21.89
CA ARG A 19 -10.64 -3.17 -22.06
C ARG A 19 -9.62 -2.27 -21.35
N GLU A 20 -9.78 -0.95 -21.46
CA GLU A 20 -8.99 0.04 -20.74
C GLU A 20 -9.23 -0.03 -19.24
N LEU A 21 -10.48 -0.18 -18.79
CA LEU A 21 -10.81 -0.39 -17.39
C LEU A 21 -10.23 -1.70 -16.87
N LYS A 22 -10.24 -2.79 -17.66
CA LYS A 22 -9.57 -4.04 -17.29
C LYS A 22 -8.06 -3.88 -17.20
N LEU A 23 -7.43 -3.19 -18.16
CA LEU A 23 -5.99 -2.93 -18.15
C LEU A 23 -5.59 -2.00 -16.99
N PHE A 24 -6.41 -0.99 -16.69
CA PHE A 24 -6.24 -0.08 -15.57
C PHE A 24 -6.48 -0.79 -14.24
N ALA A 25 -7.50 -1.63 -14.15
CA ALA A 25 -7.78 -2.46 -12.98
C ALA A 25 -6.66 -3.46 -12.75
N GLU A 26 -6.16 -4.16 -13.76
CA GLU A 26 -5.03 -5.09 -13.66
C GLU A 26 -3.73 -4.37 -13.32
N ARG A 27 -3.48 -3.19 -13.91
CA ARG A 27 -2.34 -2.34 -13.57
C ARG A 27 -2.44 -1.87 -12.11
N ARG A 28 -3.61 -1.39 -11.67
CA ARG A 28 -3.89 -1.07 -10.27
C ARG A 28 -3.95 -2.28 -9.37
N LYS A 29 -4.21 -3.51 -9.83
CA LYS A 29 -4.13 -4.73 -9.02
C LYS A 29 -2.67 -5.16 -8.85
N ARG A 30 -1.86 -4.89 -9.87
CA ARG A 30 -0.41 -5.07 -9.88
C ARG A 30 0.32 -3.97 -9.11
N GLU A 31 -0.28 -2.77 -9.02
CA GLU A 31 0.23 -1.55 -8.38
C GLU A 31 -0.47 -1.19 -7.05
N ASN A 32 -1.56 -1.86 -6.67
CA ASN A 32 -2.05 -1.88 -5.28
C ASN A 32 -1.36 -3.06 -4.60
N LEU A 33 -0.11 -2.82 -4.21
CA LEU A 33 0.92 -3.80 -3.88
C LEU A 33 0.76 -4.50 -2.52
N GLY A 34 -0.47 -4.66 -2.02
CA GLY A 34 -0.80 -5.54 -0.89
C GLY A 34 -1.23 -4.80 0.38
N GLN A 35 -2.06 -5.49 1.16
CA GLN A 35 -2.32 -5.15 2.56
C GLN A 35 -1.20 -5.77 3.41
N GLY A 36 -0.74 -5.06 4.44
CA GLY A 36 0.25 -5.61 5.36
C GLY A 36 -0.28 -6.90 6.01
N SER A 37 0.49 -7.99 5.94
CA SER A 37 0.11 -9.25 6.59
C SER A 37 0.58 -9.24 8.04
N VAL A 38 -0.35 -9.14 8.99
CA VAL A 38 -0.04 -9.20 10.42
C VAL A 38 0.06 -10.66 10.86
N ARG A 39 1.21 -11.05 11.41
CA ARG A 39 1.42 -12.40 11.96
C ARG A 39 2.25 -12.32 13.24
N ALA A 40 1.95 -13.19 14.19
CA ALA A 40 2.82 -13.39 15.34
C ALA A 40 4.08 -14.15 14.91
N LEU A 41 5.24 -13.67 15.35
CA LEU A 41 6.47 -14.45 15.20
C LEU A 41 6.38 -15.70 16.09
N PRO A 42 6.92 -16.86 15.67
CA PRO A 42 7.01 -18.03 16.55
C PRO A 42 7.71 -17.66 17.86
N PRO A 43 7.20 -18.08 19.03
CA PRO A 43 7.84 -17.76 20.31
C PRO A 43 9.24 -18.36 20.43
N SER A 44 9.54 -19.41 19.67
CA SER A 44 10.87 -20.04 19.55
C SER A 44 11.80 -19.37 18.53
N SER A 45 11.35 -18.36 17.78
CA SER A 45 12.23 -17.65 16.85
C SER A 45 13.16 -16.70 17.59
N ALA A 46 14.34 -16.43 17.03
CA ALA A 46 15.26 -15.41 17.55
C ALA A 46 14.73 -13.97 17.44
N GLY A 47 13.46 -13.79 17.05
CA GLY A 47 12.86 -12.52 16.70
C GLY A 47 13.17 -12.10 15.26
N ALA A 48 12.80 -10.88 14.93
CA ALA A 48 13.09 -10.24 13.65
C ALA A 48 13.54 -8.79 13.89
N VAL A 49 13.99 -8.08 12.86
CA VAL A 49 14.42 -6.68 12.98
C VAL A 49 13.45 -5.80 12.21
N CYS A 50 12.90 -4.78 12.89
CA CYS A 50 12.00 -3.83 12.28
C CYS A 50 12.74 -2.97 11.26
N GLN A 51 12.31 -3.02 9.99
CA GLN A 51 12.94 -2.30 8.90
C GLN A 51 12.88 -0.77 9.05
N GLN A 52 11.91 -0.23 9.78
CA GLN A 52 11.73 1.22 9.93
C GLN A 52 12.54 1.82 11.08
N CYS A 53 12.67 1.12 12.20
CA CYS A 53 13.34 1.66 13.40
C CYS A 53 14.63 0.92 13.76
N GLY A 54 14.98 -0.16 13.06
CA GLY A 54 16.13 -1.03 13.36
C GLY A 54 16.02 -1.81 14.68
N GLY A 55 14.92 -1.63 15.41
CA GLY A 55 14.71 -2.28 16.70
C GLY A 55 14.31 -3.75 16.57
N PRO A 56 14.67 -4.60 17.55
CA PRO A 56 14.28 -6.00 17.55
C PRO A 56 12.77 -6.16 17.80
N ILE A 57 12.18 -7.10 17.09
CA ILE A 57 10.82 -7.62 17.28
C ILE A 57 10.97 -8.99 17.95
N PRO A 58 10.64 -9.14 19.24
CA PRO A 58 10.79 -10.41 19.94
C PRO A 58 9.96 -11.53 19.32
N GLY A 59 10.42 -12.78 19.42
CA GLY A 59 9.60 -13.95 19.16
C GLY A 59 8.30 -13.91 19.99
N GLY A 60 7.18 -14.32 19.41
CA GLY A 60 5.86 -14.23 20.03
C GLY A 60 5.17 -12.87 19.86
N SER A 61 5.87 -11.81 19.43
CA SER A 61 5.26 -10.50 19.17
C SER A 61 4.65 -10.42 17.77
N LEU A 62 3.67 -9.52 17.61
CA LEU A 62 3.07 -9.23 16.30
C LEU A 62 4.05 -8.45 15.42
N ALA A 63 4.17 -8.89 14.17
CA ALA A 63 4.91 -8.23 13.12
C ALA A 63 4.04 -8.08 11.86
N VAL A 64 4.23 -6.97 11.15
CA VAL A 64 3.63 -6.73 9.85
C VAL A 64 4.64 -7.11 8.79
N PHE A 65 4.22 -7.94 7.84
CA PHE A 65 5.03 -8.34 6.70
C PHE A 65 4.46 -7.71 5.43
N ALA A 66 5.35 -7.16 4.61
CA ALA A 66 5.01 -6.51 3.36
C ALA A 66 5.83 -7.15 2.23
N ALA A 67 5.32 -8.25 1.69
CA ALA A 67 6.03 -9.07 0.69
C ALA A 67 6.50 -8.25 -0.52
N ARG A 68 5.76 -7.19 -0.85
CA ARG A 68 6.07 -6.34 -2.00
C ARG A 68 7.04 -5.19 -1.69
N ALA A 69 7.18 -4.83 -0.43
CA ALA A 69 8.21 -3.89 0.01
C ALA A 69 9.60 -4.55 0.05
N GLY A 70 9.64 -5.87 0.27
CA GLY A 70 10.84 -6.70 0.16
C GLY A 70 10.63 -8.06 0.82
N LEU A 71 11.30 -9.09 0.28
CA LEU A 71 11.23 -10.44 0.86
C LEU A 71 11.85 -10.44 2.26
N GLY A 72 11.13 -10.99 3.23
CA GLY A 72 11.60 -11.11 4.61
C GLY A 72 11.59 -9.80 5.42
N LEU A 73 11.17 -8.68 4.84
CA LEU A 73 11.06 -7.43 5.59
C LEU A 73 9.86 -7.47 6.54
N CYS A 74 10.08 -6.94 7.75
CA CYS A 74 9.06 -6.88 8.77
C CYS A 74 9.10 -5.54 9.52
N TRP A 75 7.96 -5.17 10.08
CA TRP A 75 7.76 -3.94 10.83
C TRP A 75 6.97 -4.23 12.09
N HIS A 76 7.16 -3.44 13.13
CA HIS A 76 6.16 -3.36 14.19
C HIS A 76 4.83 -2.85 13.61
N PRO A 77 3.67 -3.25 14.15
CA PRO A 77 2.37 -2.68 13.76
C PRO A 77 2.35 -1.16 13.76
N ARG A 78 2.94 -0.53 14.79
CA ARG A 78 3.08 0.94 14.88
C ARG A 78 4.07 1.54 13.89
N CYS A 79 5.06 0.77 13.43
CA CYS A 79 6.10 1.25 12.53
C CYS A 79 5.69 1.08 11.05
N PHE A 80 4.62 0.35 10.78
CA PHE A 80 4.09 0.16 9.44
C PHE A 80 3.17 1.31 9.05
N GLN A 81 3.78 2.45 8.71
CA GLN A 81 3.10 3.72 8.49
C GLN A 81 3.62 4.43 7.24
N CYS A 82 2.80 5.30 6.66
CA CYS A 82 3.21 6.15 5.55
C CYS A 82 4.32 7.11 5.99
N GLN A 83 5.38 7.23 5.22
CA GLN A 83 6.49 8.14 5.56
C GLN A 83 6.12 9.63 5.49
N GLN A 84 5.08 9.99 4.72
CA GLN A 84 4.67 11.39 4.57
C GLN A 84 3.70 11.86 5.65
N CYS A 85 2.62 11.11 5.91
CA CYS A 85 1.60 11.49 6.90
C CYS A 85 1.61 10.68 8.18
N ARG A 86 2.50 9.68 8.31
CA ARG A 86 2.56 8.75 9.45
C ARG A 86 1.27 7.97 9.73
N GLN A 87 0.32 7.95 8.79
CA GLN A 87 -0.88 7.14 8.90
C GLN A 87 -0.52 5.64 8.91
N PRO A 88 -1.06 4.83 9.85
CA PRO A 88 -0.83 3.40 9.87
C PRO A 88 -1.38 2.76 8.58
N LEU A 89 -0.60 1.85 8.01
CA LEU A 89 -0.92 1.15 6.76
C LEU A 89 -1.28 -0.32 6.99
N VAL A 90 -1.42 -0.74 8.25
CA VAL A 90 -1.70 -2.14 8.59
C VAL A 90 -3.03 -2.61 7.98
N ASP A 91 -4.05 -1.74 8.03
CA ASP A 91 -5.40 -2.00 7.49
C ASP A 91 -5.61 -1.36 6.11
N LEU A 92 -4.58 -0.72 5.56
CA LEU A 92 -4.68 0.04 4.32
C LEU A 92 -3.73 -0.50 3.26
N LEU A 93 -3.97 -0.11 2.02
CA LEU A 93 -3.03 -0.37 0.94
C LEU A 93 -1.77 0.47 1.15
N TYR A 94 -0.62 -0.18 1.08
CA TYR A 94 0.69 0.47 1.07
C TYR A 94 1.32 0.41 -0.31
N PHE A 95 2.20 1.36 -0.56
CA PHE A 95 2.98 1.46 -1.79
C PHE A 95 4.45 1.60 -1.44
N SER A 96 5.31 0.85 -2.11
CA SER A 96 6.76 0.92 -1.94
C SER A 96 7.37 1.71 -3.10
N ALA A 97 7.92 2.89 -2.82
CA ALA A 97 8.54 3.73 -3.85
C ALA A 97 10.06 3.50 -3.95
N GLY A 98 10.57 3.31 -5.18
CA GLY A 98 12.00 3.34 -5.53
C GLY A 98 12.72 1.98 -5.62
N ARG A 99 13.98 2.02 -6.13
CA ARG A 99 14.96 0.90 -6.10
C ARG A 99 15.85 0.92 -4.84
N GLY A 100 15.52 1.75 -3.86
CA GLY A 100 16.28 1.96 -2.62
C GLY A 100 15.66 1.26 -1.40
N PRO A 101 15.98 1.68 -0.17
CA PRO A 101 15.37 1.10 1.03
C PRO A 101 13.84 1.25 0.98
N ALA A 102 13.13 0.21 1.41
CA ALA A 102 11.68 0.10 1.30
C ALA A 102 10.95 1.31 1.93
N ARG A 103 10.48 2.24 1.09
CA ARG A 103 9.79 3.46 1.49
C ARG A 103 8.28 3.28 1.38
N LEU A 104 7.59 3.19 2.51
CA LEU A 104 6.14 2.95 2.56
C LEU A 104 5.36 4.26 2.40
N LEU A 105 4.43 4.29 1.46
CA LEU A 105 3.52 5.40 1.19
C LEU A 105 2.06 4.93 1.21
N CYS A 106 1.13 5.80 1.61
CA CYS A 106 -0.29 5.57 1.40
C CYS A 106 -0.68 5.93 -0.04
N GLY A 107 -1.82 5.42 -0.52
CA GLY A 107 -2.26 5.65 -1.91
C GLY A 107 -2.37 7.12 -2.31
N ARG A 108 -2.68 8.02 -1.36
CA ARG A 108 -2.69 9.47 -1.60
C ARG A 108 -1.29 9.99 -1.97
N HIS A 109 -0.32 9.81 -1.07
CA HIS A 109 1.03 10.33 -1.26
C HIS A 109 1.81 9.59 -2.36
N HIS A 110 1.49 8.32 -2.62
CA HIS A 110 2.03 7.62 -3.79
C HIS A 110 1.52 8.24 -5.09
N GLY A 111 0.20 8.44 -5.21
CA GLY A 111 -0.39 9.10 -6.38
C GLY A 111 0.07 10.54 -6.58
N ASP A 112 0.38 11.26 -5.50
CA ASP A 112 0.98 12.60 -5.57
C ASP A 112 2.43 12.56 -6.08
N SER A 113 3.16 11.46 -5.84
CA SER A 113 4.55 11.28 -6.28
C SER A 113 4.66 10.79 -7.73
N GLU A 114 3.71 9.99 -8.21
CA GLU A 114 3.70 9.43 -9.58
C GLU A 114 3.00 10.31 -10.61
N ARG A 115 2.15 11.26 -10.18
CA ARG A 115 1.59 12.24 -11.11
C ARG A 115 2.68 13.20 -11.57
N GLN A 116 3.26 12.91 -12.73
CA GLN A 116 3.50 14.00 -13.69
C GLN A 116 2.14 14.69 -13.89
N ARG A 117 1.94 15.85 -13.27
CA ARG A 117 0.74 16.67 -13.48
C ARG A 117 0.44 16.71 -14.98
N CYS A 118 -0.71 16.18 -15.39
CA CYS A 118 -1.22 16.49 -16.71
C CYS A 118 -1.45 18.01 -16.76
N PRO A 119 -0.93 18.75 -17.76
CA PRO A 119 -1.18 20.19 -17.89
C PRO A 119 -2.68 20.53 -18.05
N GLY A 120 -3.54 19.56 -18.31
CA GLY A 120 -5.01 19.73 -18.35
C GLY A 120 -5.73 19.58 -17.01
N CYS A 121 -5.03 19.40 -15.88
CA CYS A 121 -5.66 19.42 -14.54
C CYS A 121 -5.51 20.77 -13.81
N ASP A 122 -4.85 21.76 -14.42
CA ASP A 122 -4.91 23.17 -14.03
C ASP A 122 -5.95 23.91 -14.90
N GLU A 123 -7.19 23.41 -14.95
CA GLU A 123 -8.31 24.23 -15.43
C GLU A 123 -8.67 25.23 -14.31
N VAL A 124 -8.21 26.48 -14.49
CA VAL A 124 -8.74 27.68 -13.82
C VAL A 124 -9.94 28.18 -14.61
#